data_AF-A0A820CJN7-F1
#
_entry.id   AF-A0A820CJN7-F1
#
_cell.length_a   1.000
_cell.length_b   1.000
_cell.length_c   1.000
_cell.angle_alpha   90.00
_cell.angle_beta   90.00
_cell.angle_gamma   90.00
#
_symmetry.space_group_name_H-M   'P 1'
#
loop_
_entity.id
_entity.type
_entity.pdbx_description
1 polymer ?
#
loop_
_entity_poly.entity_id
_entity_poly.type
_entity_poly.pdbx_seq_one_letter_code
_entity_poly.pdbx_strand_id
1 'polypeptide(L)'
;MPAAWLGSWYQRGMNSLLEITIDHIKTKGLCIDALPSQQYYFLTDRLNRCTRCLVFIQRHINLLQYRESECIDADDLSSITSCPNMIAPDAVLYTLHRNDSKPQSCPIQPPFHFTNLIKDSSVCNQSISSSYINECAKDYQFHLHLSPCALNQPTFGK
;
A
#
# COMPACT_ATOMS: atom_id res chain seq x y z
N MET A 1 6.89 -12.03 -13.68
CA MET A 1 6.68 -11.16 -12.49
C MET A 1 7.96 -11.02 -11.68
N PRO A 2 8.25 -9.85 -11.10
CA PRO A 2 9.40 -9.64 -10.22
C PRO A 2 9.44 -10.60 -9.04
N ALA A 3 10.62 -11.13 -8.72
CA ALA A 3 10.81 -12.07 -7.61
C ALA A 3 10.35 -11.50 -6.26
N ALA A 4 10.50 -10.19 -6.06
CA ALA A 4 10.06 -9.51 -4.85
C ALA A 4 8.54 -9.54 -4.65
N TRP A 5 7.72 -9.82 -5.67
CA TRP A 5 6.26 -9.83 -5.56
C TRP A 5 5.68 -11.21 -5.31
N LEU A 6 6.50 -12.25 -5.45
CA LEU A 6 6.06 -13.63 -5.29
C LEU A 6 5.56 -13.88 -3.85
N GLY A 7 4.52 -14.69 -3.73
CA GLY A 7 3.94 -15.10 -2.46
C GLY A 7 2.47 -14.75 -2.32
N SER A 8 2.00 -14.73 -1.06
CA SER A 8 0.59 -14.52 -0.71
C SER A 8 0.34 -13.10 -0.19
N TRP A 9 -0.72 -12.47 -0.68
CA TRP A 9 -1.08 -11.09 -0.38
C TRP A 9 -2.52 -10.97 0.10
N TYR A 10 -2.72 -10.13 1.11
CA TYR A 10 -4.03 -9.75 1.60
C TYR A 10 -4.50 -8.46 0.92
N GLN A 11 -5.72 -8.49 0.41
CA GLN A 11 -6.43 -7.33 -0.11
C GLN A 11 -7.73 -7.14 0.68
N ARG A 12 -7.99 -5.90 1.12
CA ARG A 12 -9.25 -5.58 1.80
C ARG A 12 -10.44 -5.87 0.87
N GLY A 13 -11.43 -6.57 1.39
CA GLY A 13 -12.67 -6.90 0.67
C GLY A 13 -12.59 -8.15 -0.20
N MET A 14 -11.44 -8.84 -0.26
CA MET A 14 -11.34 -10.16 -0.89
C MET A 14 -11.49 -11.28 0.16
N ASN A 15 -12.23 -12.33 -0.21
CA ASN A 15 -12.50 -13.48 0.68
C ASN A 15 -11.33 -14.46 0.78
N SER A 16 -10.27 -14.29 -0.02
CA SER A 16 -9.10 -15.15 0.00
C SER A 16 -7.84 -14.37 -0.32
N LEU A 17 -6.69 -14.88 0.12
CA LEU A 17 -5.39 -14.34 -0.26
C LEU A 17 -5.20 -14.39 -1.78
N LEU A 18 -4.61 -13.32 -2.30
CA LEU A 18 -4.16 -13.18 -3.68
C LEU A 18 -2.76 -13.78 -3.78
N GLU A 19 -2.61 -14.85 -4.56
CA GLU A 19 -1.33 -15.50 -4.78
C GLU A 19 -0.70 -14.99 -6.07
N ILE A 20 0.57 -14.56 -5.97
CA ILE A 20 1.37 -14.09 -7.11
C ILE A 20 2.51 -15.07 -7.32
N THR A 21 2.56 -15.67 -8.50
CA THR A 21 3.64 -16.54 -8.96
C THR A 21 4.46 -15.83 -10.04
N ILE A 22 5.42 -16.54 -10.64
CA ILE A 22 6.31 -15.97 -11.66
C ILE A 22 5.55 -15.51 -12.91
N ASP A 23 4.43 -16.15 -13.22
CA ASP A 23 3.67 -15.99 -14.45
C ASP A 23 2.16 -15.94 -14.24
N HIS A 24 1.67 -15.99 -12.99
CA HIS A 24 0.25 -16.02 -12.71
C HIS A 24 -0.11 -15.19 -11.48
N ILE A 25 -1.27 -14.55 -11.52
CA ILE A 25 -1.89 -13.91 -10.36
C ILE A 25 -3.27 -14.51 -10.18
N LYS A 26 -3.52 -15.09 -9.00
CA LYS A 26 -4.82 -15.67 -8.65
C LYS A 26 -5.93 -14.64 -8.91
N THR A 27 -7.06 -15.07 -9.47
CA THR A 27 -8.20 -14.23 -9.91
C THR A 27 -7.95 -13.26 -11.06
N LYS A 28 -6.70 -13.11 -11.54
CA LYS A 28 -6.35 -12.26 -12.70
C LYS A 28 -5.85 -13.06 -13.90
N GLY A 29 -5.29 -14.25 -13.67
CA GLY A 29 -4.87 -15.18 -14.70
C GLY A 29 -3.36 -15.12 -15.00
N LEU A 30 -3.00 -15.56 -16.21
CA LEU A 30 -1.62 -15.72 -16.66
C LEU A 30 -1.06 -14.40 -17.22
N CYS A 31 0.19 -14.10 -16.89
CA CYS A 31 0.96 -13.01 -17.47
C CYS A 31 1.38 -13.39 -18.89
N ILE A 32 0.76 -12.79 -19.88
CA ILE A 32 1.05 -13.08 -21.29
C ILE A 32 2.08 -12.12 -21.90
N ASP A 33 2.20 -10.92 -21.33
CA ASP A 33 3.18 -9.93 -21.75
C ASP A 33 3.49 -8.94 -20.61
N ALA A 34 4.64 -8.29 -20.69
CA ALA A 34 5.10 -7.33 -19.68
C ALA A 34 5.94 -6.22 -20.31
N LEU A 35 5.82 -5.01 -19.75
CA LEU A 35 6.72 -3.87 -19.98
C LEU A 35 7.42 -3.57 -18.65
N PRO A 36 8.47 -4.32 -18.27
CA PRO A 36 9.02 -4.28 -16.91
C PRO A 36 9.61 -2.91 -16.54
N SER A 37 10.17 -2.18 -17.52
CA SER A 37 10.72 -0.83 -17.31
C SER A 37 9.66 0.18 -16.87
N GLN A 38 8.39 -0.09 -17.18
CA GLN A 38 7.25 0.76 -16.85
C GLN A 38 6.29 0.08 -15.85
N GLN A 39 6.62 -1.12 -15.36
CA GLN A 39 5.83 -1.89 -14.40
C GLN A 39 4.41 -2.25 -14.89
N TYR A 40 4.19 -2.34 -16.21
CA TYR A 40 2.93 -2.78 -16.80
C TYR A 40 2.97 -4.26 -17.17
N TYR A 41 1.85 -4.96 -17.01
CA TYR A 41 1.70 -6.39 -17.23
C TYR A 41 0.32 -6.69 -17.82
N PHE A 42 0.28 -7.58 -18.81
CA PHE A 42 -0.96 -8.11 -19.37
C PHE A 42 -1.29 -9.44 -18.73
N LEU A 43 -2.45 -9.51 -18.08
CA LEU A 43 -2.94 -10.69 -17.38
C LEU A 43 -4.20 -11.20 -18.09
N THR A 44 -4.20 -12.48 -18.45
CA THR A 44 -5.32 -13.14 -19.13
C THR A 44 -5.86 -14.29 -18.29
N ASP A 45 -7.11 -14.16 -17.88
CA ASP A 45 -7.94 -15.23 -17.35
C ASP A 45 -8.72 -15.87 -18.50
N ARG A 46 -8.21 -17.01 -18.98
CA ARG A 46 -8.82 -17.74 -20.10
C ARG A 46 -10.19 -18.31 -19.77
N LEU A 47 -10.47 -18.64 -18.50
CA LEU A 47 -11.75 -19.22 -18.09
C LEU A 47 -12.86 -18.17 -18.20
N ASN A 48 -12.55 -16.94 -17.83
CA ASN A 48 -13.46 -15.80 -17.92
C ASN A 48 -13.30 -14.98 -19.22
N ARG A 49 -12.50 -15.48 -20.18
CA ARG A 49 -12.17 -14.80 -21.45
C ARG A 49 -11.78 -13.33 -21.26
N CYS A 50 -10.96 -13.07 -20.25
CA CYS A 50 -10.71 -11.72 -19.80
C CYS A 50 -9.23 -11.39 -19.78
N THR A 51 -8.83 -10.40 -20.57
CA THR A 51 -7.50 -9.81 -20.54
C THR A 51 -7.57 -8.42 -19.91
N ARG A 52 -6.64 -8.13 -18.99
CA ARG A 52 -6.51 -6.83 -18.34
C ARG A 52 -5.06 -6.36 -18.39
N CYS A 53 -4.89 -5.05 -18.50
CA CYS A 53 -3.61 -4.40 -18.22
C CYS A 53 -3.53 -4.05 -16.73
N LEU A 54 -2.42 -4.38 -16.09
CA LEU A 54 -2.13 -4.02 -14.69
C LEU A 54 -0.85 -3.20 -14.62
N VAL A 55 -0.86 -2.14 -13.80
CA VAL A 55 0.35 -1.42 -13.41
C VAL A 55 0.58 -1.60 -11.92
N PHE A 56 1.76 -2.08 -11.56
CA PHE A 56 2.13 -2.34 -10.17
C PHE A 56 3.08 -1.26 -9.66
N ILE A 57 2.89 -0.85 -8.41
CA ILE A 57 3.73 0.11 -7.71
C ILE A 57 4.16 -0.50 -6.39
N GLN A 58 5.44 -0.84 -6.26
CA GLN A 58 6.00 -1.36 -5.02
C GLN A 58 6.37 -0.20 -4.10
N ARG A 59 5.55 0.04 -3.06
CA ARG A 59 5.80 1.09 -2.06
C ARG A 59 6.72 0.62 -0.94
N HIS A 60 6.63 -0.66 -0.58
CA HIS A 60 7.43 -1.30 0.46
C HIS A 60 7.53 -2.80 0.16
N ILE A 61 8.48 -3.53 0.76
CA ILE A 61 8.60 -4.99 0.58
C ILE A 61 7.34 -5.76 1.03
N ASN A 62 6.60 -5.19 1.97
CA ASN A 62 5.33 -5.72 2.49
C ASN A 62 4.09 -4.97 1.95
N LEU A 63 4.25 -4.01 1.04
CA LEU A 63 3.17 -3.18 0.51
C LEU A 63 3.30 -3.01 -1.02
N LEU A 64 2.40 -3.66 -1.74
CA LEU A 64 2.29 -3.55 -3.18
C LEU A 64 0.97 -2.87 -3.51
N GLN A 65 0.97 -1.98 -4.50
CA GLN A 65 -0.26 -1.36 -4.99
C GLN A 65 -0.39 -1.64 -6.48
N TYR A 66 -1.61 -1.66 -6.98
CA TYR A 66 -1.83 -1.77 -8.41
C TYR A 66 -3.11 -1.08 -8.86
N ARG A 67 -3.14 -0.71 -10.14
CA ARG A 67 -4.35 -0.35 -10.87
C ARG A 67 -4.52 -1.34 -12.00
N GLU A 68 -5.75 -1.51 -12.45
CA GLU A 68 -6.07 -2.37 -13.59
C GLU A 68 -7.01 -1.68 -14.56
N SER A 69 -6.95 -2.09 -15.83
CA SER A 69 -7.95 -1.73 -16.83
C SER A 69 -9.24 -2.50 -16.61
N GLU A 70 -10.28 -2.09 -17.33
CA GLU A 70 -11.45 -2.92 -17.54
C GLU A 70 -11.08 -4.24 -18.26
N CYS A 71 -11.99 -5.20 -18.15
CA CYS A 71 -11.87 -6.49 -18.81
C CYS A 71 -12.08 -6.34 -20.33
N ILE A 72 -11.14 -6.87 -21.11
CA ILE A 72 -11.25 -6.96 -22.57
C ILE A 72 -11.35 -8.44 -22.96
N ASP A 73 -12.18 -8.77 -23.95
CA ASP A 73 -12.29 -10.14 -24.43
C ASP A 73 -10.94 -10.62 -24.95
N ALA A 74 -10.48 -11.76 -24.45
CA ALA A 74 -9.17 -12.32 -24.78
C ALA A 74 -9.01 -12.66 -26.28
N ASP A 75 -10.11 -12.88 -27.01
CA ASP A 75 -10.08 -13.17 -28.44
C ASP A 75 -10.02 -11.89 -29.30
N ASP A 76 -10.32 -10.72 -28.74
CA ASP A 76 -10.21 -9.42 -29.43
C ASP A 76 -8.82 -8.81 -29.20
N LEU A 77 -7.79 -9.51 -29.67
CA LEU A 77 -6.41 -9.03 -29.64
C LEU A 77 -6.22 -7.74 -30.48
N SER A 78 -7.13 -7.44 -31.40
CA SER A 78 -7.13 -6.19 -32.19
C SER A 78 -7.42 -4.95 -31.36
N SER A 79 -8.15 -5.10 -30.25
CA SER A 79 -8.43 -4.01 -29.30
C SER A 79 -7.30 -3.75 -28.30
N ILE A 80 -6.31 -4.66 -28.22
CA ILE A 80 -5.17 -4.51 -27.32
C ILE A 80 -4.25 -3.40 -27.86
N THR A 81 -4.48 -2.19 -27.34
CA THR A 81 -3.58 -1.05 -27.49
C THR A 81 -2.45 -1.14 -26.45
N SER A 82 -1.58 -0.12 -26.41
CA SER A 82 -0.53 -0.05 -25.40
C SER A 82 -1.11 -0.06 -23.99
N CYS A 83 -0.65 -0.99 -23.14
CA CYS A 83 -1.10 -1.19 -21.74
C CYS A 83 -1.37 0.12 -20.97
N PRO A 84 -0.46 1.13 -20.98
CA PRO A 84 -0.66 2.39 -20.25
C PRO A 84 -1.94 3.15 -20.63
N ASN A 85 -2.41 3.02 -21.87
CA ASN A 85 -3.60 3.73 -22.36
C ASN A 85 -4.91 3.03 -21.99
N MET A 86 -4.84 1.78 -21.51
CA MET A 86 -6.02 0.97 -21.17
C MET A 86 -6.49 1.21 -19.73
N ILE A 87 -5.60 1.70 -18.87
CA ILE A 87 -5.91 1.98 -17.47
C ILE A 87 -6.47 3.39 -17.39
N ALA A 88 -7.72 3.50 -16.95
CA ALA A 88 -8.37 4.80 -16.77
C ALA A 88 -7.60 5.67 -15.75
N PRO A 89 -7.51 7.00 -15.95
CA PRO A 89 -6.80 7.89 -15.02
C PRO A 89 -7.32 7.84 -13.58
N ASP A 90 -8.61 7.58 -13.41
CA ASP A 90 -9.35 7.46 -12.16
C ASP A 90 -9.50 6.00 -11.67
N ALA A 91 -8.84 5.04 -12.32
CA ALA A 91 -8.89 3.64 -11.92
C ALA A 91 -8.50 3.45 -10.45
N VAL A 92 -9.27 2.60 -9.76
CA VAL A 92 -9.11 2.30 -8.34
C VAL A 92 -7.71 1.81 -8.04
N LEU A 93 -7.09 2.38 -7.01
CA LEU A 93 -5.80 1.93 -6.51
C LEU A 93 -6.01 0.83 -5.45
N TYR A 94 -5.78 -0.41 -5.83
CA TYR A 94 -5.80 -1.53 -4.91
C TYR A 94 -4.51 -1.59 -4.10
N THR A 95 -4.62 -1.98 -2.83
CA THR A 95 -3.49 -2.11 -1.91
C THR A 95 -3.42 -3.53 -1.37
N LEU A 96 -2.26 -4.14 -1.55
CA LEU A 96 -1.90 -5.49 -1.17
C LEU A 96 -0.91 -5.46 -0.02
N HIS A 97 -1.24 -6.15 1.07
CA HIS A 97 -0.36 -6.35 2.22
C HIS A 97 0.21 -7.75 2.17
N ARG A 98 1.52 -7.89 2.30
CA ARG A 98 2.15 -9.21 2.30
C ARG A 98 1.62 -10.02 3.49
N ASN A 99 1.14 -11.23 3.23
CA ASN A 99 0.61 -12.11 4.28
C ASN A 99 1.74 -12.59 5.20
N ASP A 100 2.86 -13.02 4.63
CA ASP A 100 4.10 -13.41 5.31
C ASP A 100 5.03 -12.20 5.48
N SER A 101 4.50 -11.09 6.01
CA SER A 101 5.27 -9.85 6.14
C SER A 101 6.54 -10.05 6.97
N LYS A 102 7.68 -9.64 6.41
CA LYS A 102 8.95 -9.65 7.13
C LYS A 102 9.12 -8.31 7.84
N PRO A 103 9.37 -8.28 9.15
CA PRO A 103 9.63 -7.03 9.83
C PRO A 103 10.79 -6.29 9.17
N GLN A 104 10.68 -4.97 9.08
CA GLN A 104 11.71 -4.10 8.52
C GLN A 104 12.19 -3.14 9.58
N SER A 105 13.48 -2.82 9.55
CA SER A 105 14.07 -1.90 10.52
C SER A 105 13.33 -0.57 10.51
N CYS A 106 13.09 -0.06 11.71
CA CYS A 106 12.47 1.23 11.95
C CYS A 106 13.16 2.35 11.14
N PRO A 107 12.43 3.10 10.27
CA PRO A 107 13.02 4.21 9.52
C PRO A 107 13.24 5.46 10.37
N ILE A 108 12.54 5.56 11.50
CA ILE A 108 12.70 6.63 12.48
C ILE A 108 13.70 6.14 13.52
N GLN A 109 14.75 6.92 13.75
CA GLN A 109 15.73 6.64 14.80
C GLN A 109 15.37 7.42 16.07
N PRO A 110 15.22 6.76 17.21
CA PRO A 110 15.05 7.45 18.49
C PRO A 110 16.36 8.15 18.94
N PRO A 111 16.27 9.20 19.77
CA PRO A 111 15.03 9.82 20.24
C PRO A 111 14.38 10.70 19.17
N PHE A 112 13.04 10.64 19.07
CA PHE A 112 12.27 11.43 18.11
C PHE A 112 11.12 12.14 18.80
N HIS A 113 11.05 13.47 18.69
CA HIS A 113 9.95 14.27 19.26
C HIS A 113 8.93 14.61 18.18
N PHE A 114 7.65 14.57 18.54
CA PHE A 114 6.55 14.91 17.66
C PHE A 114 5.46 15.68 18.42
N THR A 115 4.71 16.47 17.66
CA THR A 115 3.61 17.29 18.19
C THR A 115 2.28 16.70 17.77
N ASN A 116 1.34 16.59 18.72
CA ASN A 116 0.00 16.14 18.43
C ASN A 116 -0.82 17.25 17.76
N LEU A 117 -1.66 16.86 16.81
CA LEU A 117 -2.72 17.73 16.28
C LEU A 117 -4.00 17.48 17.07
N ILE A 118 -4.71 18.54 17.45
CA ILE A 118 -6.07 18.41 18.00
C ILE A 118 -7.09 18.31 16.85
N LYS A 119 -8.35 17.99 17.17
CA LYS A 119 -9.40 17.62 16.17
C LYS A 119 -9.60 18.64 15.04
N ASP A 120 -9.34 19.92 15.29
CA ASP A 120 -9.42 21.00 14.29
C ASP A 120 -8.13 21.15 13.46
N SER A 121 -7.22 20.19 13.55
CA SER A 121 -5.89 20.21 12.94
C SER A 121 -4.98 21.34 13.43
N SER A 122 -5.35 22.05 14.50
CA SER A 122 -4.44 23.00 15.12
C SER A 122 -3.36 22.27 15.92
N VAL A 123 -2.15 22.84 15.87
CA VAL A 123 -0.98 22.29 16.57
C VAL A 123 -1.21 22.48 18.06
N CYS A 124 -1.14 21.38 18.81
CA CYS A 124 -1.21 21.45 20.26
C CYS A 124 0.02 22.19 20.79
N ASN A 125 -0.17 23.42 21.27
CA ASN A 125 0.90 24.25 21.78
C ASN A 125 1.25 23.80 23.21
N GLN A 126 2.10 22.78 23.31
CA GLN A 126 2.51 22.20 24.58
C GLN A 126 3.62 23.03 25.21
N SER A 127 3.29 23.94 26.12
CA SER A 127 4.29 24.67 26.91
C SER A 127 5.03 23.76 27.92
N ILE A 128 4.58 22.52 28.13
CA ILE A 128 4.96 21.68 29.29
C ILE A 128 5.55 20.31 28.92
N SER A 129 5.17 19.66 27.80
CA SER A 129 5.75 18.36 27.40
C SER A 129 5.47 18.02 25.95
N SER A 130 6.50 17.64 25.18
CA SER A 130 6.33 17.10 23.82
C SER A 130 6.05 15.60 23.85
N SER A 131 5.38 15.06 22.82
CA SER A 131 5.29 13.61 22.64
C SER A 131 6.58 13.10 22.00
N TYR A 132 6.97 11.86 22.27
CA TYR A 132 8.26 11.35 21.82
C TYR A 132 8.31 9.83 21.64
N ILE A 133 9.36 9.38 20.96
CA ILE A 133 9.82 8.00 20.87
C ILE A 133 11.24 8.00 21.46
N ASN A 134 11.46 7.36 22.60
CA ASN A 134 12.76 7.35 23.26
C ASN A 134 13.61 6.14 22.85
N GLU A 135 12.95 5.04 22.56
CA GLU A 135 13.54 3.79 22.10
C GLU A 135 12.53 3.01 21.26
N CYS A 136 13.03 2.05 20.48
CA CYS A 136 12.16 1.09 19.82
C CYS A 136 11.85 -0.06 20.80
N ALA A 137 10.59 -0.50 20.86
CA ALA A 137 10.21 -1.68 21.64
C ALA A 137 10.84 -2.97 21.09
N LYS A 138 11.08 -3.00 19.76
CA LYS A 138 11.82 -4.00 19.00
C LYS A 138 12.41 -3.33 17.76
N ASP A 139 13.30 -3.98 17.01
CA ASP A 139 13.94 -3.44 15.79
C ASP A 139 12.97 -2.86 14.74
N TYR A 140 11.69 -3.24 14.80
CA TYR A 140 10.62 -2.87 13.87
C TYR A 140 9.35 -2.35 14.58
N GLN A 141 9.40 -2.08 15.88
CA GLN A 141 8.24 -1.65 16.68
C GLN A 141 8.59 -0.41 17.50
N PHE A 142 7.80 0.65 17.36
CA PHE A 142 7.94 1.88 18.15
C PHE A 142 7.06 1.86 19.39
N HIS A 143 7.55 2.49 20.46
CA HIS A 143 6.71 2.89 21.58
C HIS A 143 6.49 4.41 21.52
N LEU A 144 5.24 4.83 21.36
CA LEU A 144 4.86 6.24 21.27
C LEU A 144 4.47 6.73 22.67
N HIS A 145 5.27 7.64 23.23
CA HIS A 145 4.91 8.36 24.44
C HIS A 145 4.09 9.59 24.07
N LEU A 146 2.80 9.55 24.37
CA LEU A 146 1.87 10.64 24.09
C LEU A 146 1.71 11.52 25.32
N SER A 147 2.05 12.79 25.17
CA SER A 147 1.85 13.81 26.21
C SER A 147 0.48 14.47 26.04
N PRO A 148 -0.27 14.73 27.14
CA PRO A 148 -1.58 15.34 27.07
C PRO A 148 -1.52 16.79 26.57
N CYS A 149 -2.59 17.22 25.91
CA CYS A 149 -2.79 18.60 25.48
C CYS A 149 -3.57 19.35 26.55
N ALA A 150 -2.91 20.22 27.31
CA ALA A 150 -3.59 21.16 28.19
C ALA A 150 -4.18 22.28 27.35
N LEU A 151 -5.45 22.16 26.96
CA LEU A 151 -6.25 23.33 26.60
C LEU A 151 -6.33 24.19 27.86
N ASN A 152 -5.71 25.37 27.85
CA ASN A 152 -5.70 26.39 28.90
C ASN A 152 -6.63 26.07 30.09
N GLN A 153 -6.07 25.59 31.20
CA GLN A 153 -6.85 25.51 32.44
C GLN A 153 -7.25 26.94 32.83
N PRO A 154 -8.53 27.21 33.14
CA PRO A 154 -8.90 28.49 33.72
C PRO A 154 -8.12 28.65 35.03
N THR A 155 -7.29 29.68 35.11
CA THR A 155 -6.70 30.13 36.35
C THR A 155 -7.83 30.53 37.29
N PHE A 156 -8.19 29.68 38.24
CA PHE A 156 -9.00 30.11 39.38
C PHE A 156 -8.10 30.99 40.24
N GLY A 157 -8.24 32.31 40.03
CA GLY A 157 -7.66 33.32 40.91
C GLY A 157 -8.20 33.15 42.33
N LYS A 158 -7.28 33.18 43.30
CA LYS A 158 -7.55 33.24 44.73
C LYS A 158 -8.18 34.56 45.12
#